data_AF-A0AAU0KJ61-F1
#
_entry.id   AF-A0AAU0KJ61-F1
#
_cell.length_a   1.000
_cell.length_b   1.000
_cell.length_c   1.000
_cell.angle_alpha   90.00
_cell.angle_beta   90.00
_cell.angle_gamma   90.00
#
_symmetry.space_group_name_H-M   'P 1'
#
loop_
_entity.id
_entity.type
_entity.pdbx_description
1 polymer ?
#
loop_
_entity_poly.entity_id
_entity_poly.type
_entity_poly.pdbx_seq_one_letter_code
_entity_poly.pdbx_strand_id
1 'polypeptide(L)'
;MQIAEQLGMLKAAEGDPAQLALLAVDFAYPALPEVERISLKETLKAVAIPHWCDQKILAALLQIPASEAAERLLLLYKLNVVELFPARGLTAINVHETTRLVLRQEMRQKQSEYFCELSMHAASFFSASCHENSLHTASLIEWSYHLLAAYPELWMRHRGAARWLRRDPENRRALASILEELERCEMLPQNILAEIHLRLSRLELDEALMEVRVVDLDLPFSSTKRRA
;
A
#
# COMPACT_ATOMS: atom_id res chain seq x y z
N MET A 1 -19.63 -29.16 3.42
CA MET A 1 -18.32 -29.63 2.93
C MET A 1 -17.76 -30.63 3.93
N GLN A 2 -17.35 -31.81 3.46
CA GLN A 2 -16.80 -32.87 4.31
C GLN A 2 -15.29 -32.64 4.56
N ILE A 3 -14.76 -33.17 5.67
CA ILE A 3 -13.33 -33.02 6.04
C ILE A 3 -12.40 -33.56 4.93
N ALA A 4 -12.79 -34.65 4.26
CA ALA A 4 -12.01 -35.22 3.16
C ALA A 4 -11.89 -34.25 1.96
N GLU A 5 -12.95 -33.49 1.67
CA GLU A 5 -12.96 -32.48 0.61
C GLU A 5 -12.01 -31.32 0.98
N GLN A 6 -12.06 -30.84 2.22
CA GLN A 6 -11.15 -29.80 2.73
C GLN A 6 -9.68 -30.22 2.64
N LEU A 7 -9.36 -31.45 3.04
CA LEU A 7 -8.01 -32.00 2.92
C LEU A 7 -7.56 -32.12 1.47
N GLY A 8 -8.47 -32.49 0.56
CA GLY A 8 -8.20 -32.51 -0.89
C GLY A 8 -7.84 -31.12 -1.42
N MET A 9 -8.60 -30.09 -1.02
CA MET A 9 -8.34 -28.71 -1.42
C MET A 9 -7.00 -28.19 -0.89
N LEU A 10 -6.68 -28.47 0.38
CA LEU A 10 -5.39 -28.08 0.97
C LEU A 10 -4.21 -28.72 0.24
N LYS A 11 -4.31 -30.01 -0.09
CA LYS A 11 -3.27 -30.72 -0.86
C LYS A 11 -3.13 -30.17 -2.28
N ALA A 12 -4.25 -29.81 -2.93
CA ALA A 12 -4.21 -29.25 -4.28
C ALA A 12 -3.56 -27.85 -4.33
N ALA A 13 -3.62 -27.10 -3.22
CA ALA A 13 -3.00 -25.79 -3.07
C ALA A 13 -1.59 -25.86 -2.44
N GLU A 14 -1.06 -27.06 -2.17
CA GLU A 14 0.26 -27.23 -1.58
C GLU A 14 1.34 -26.61 -2.50
N GLY A 15 2.17 -25.74 -1.93
CA GLY A 15 3.18 -25.00 -2.69
C GLY A 15 2.65 -23.74 -3.40
N ASP A 16 1.36 -23.42 -3.34
CA ASP A 16 0.77 -22.15 -3.78
C ASP A 16 0.17 -21.39 -2.57
N PRO A 17 0.96 -20.54 -1.88
CA PRO A 17 0.51 -19.78 -0.72
C PRO A 17 -0.69 -18.86 -1.01
N ALA A 18 -0.79 -18.33 -2.23
CA ALA A 18 -1.92 -17.49 -2.63
C ALA A 18 -3.20 -18.31 -2.75
N GLN A 19 -3.13 -19.49 -3.37
CA GLN A 19 -4.27 -20.41 -3.43
C GLN A 19 -4.69 -20.88 -2.02
N LEU A 20 -3.73 -21.18 -1.13
CA LEU A 20 -4.02 -21.50 0.27
C LEU A 20 -4.74 -20.35 0.99
N ALA A 21 -4.35 -19.10 0.76
CA ALA A 21 -5.04 -17.94 1.31
C ALA A 21 -6.49 -17.84 0.80
N LEU A 22 -6.73 -18.10 -0.48
CA LEU A 22 -8.08 -18.05 -1.07
C LEU A 22 -8.99 -19.18 -0.54
N LEU A 23 -8.45 -20.29 -0.06
CA LEU A 23 -9.24 -21.36 0.58
C LEU A 23 -9.91 -20.89 1.88
N ALA A 24 -9.42 -19.82 2.52
CA ALA A 24 -10.08 -19.22 3.68
C ALA A 24 -11.55 -18.88 3.38
N VAL A 25 -11.84 -18.45 2.14
CA VAL A 25 -13.21 -18.19 1.67
C VAL A 25 -14.04 -19.47 1.62
N ASP A 26 -13.52 -20.53 1.00
CA ASP A 26 -14.26 -21.79 0.88
C ASP A 26 -14.55 -22.42 2.25
N PHE A 27 -13.63 -22.26 3.20
CA PHE A 27 -13.75 -22.84 4.53
C PHE A 27 -14.69 -22.04 5.43
N ALA A 28 -14.69 -20.71 5.32
CA ALA A 28 -15.62 -19.86 6.05
C ALA A 28 -17.05 -19.92 5.47
N TYR A 29 -17.18 -20.19 4.16
CA TYR A 29 -18.44 -20.11 3.44
C TYR A 29 -18.78 -21.35 2.59
N PRO A 30 -18.77 -22.58 3.16
CA PRO A 30 -18.99 -23.80 2.39
C PRO A 30 -20.41 -23.92 1.80
N ALA A 31 -21.37 -23.16 2.33
CA ALA A 31 -22.77 -23.18 1.90
C ALA A 31 -23.09 -22.12 0.82
N LEU A 32 -22.21 -21.15 0.58
CA LEU A 32 -22.44 -20.18 -0.49
C LEU A 32 -22.33 -20.84 -1.86
N PRO A 33 -23.12 -20.44 -2.86
CA PRO A 33 -22.93 -20.85 -4.25
C PRO A 33 -21.49 -20.60 -4.74
N GLU A 34 -21.01 -21.44 -5.66
CA GLU A 34 -19.64 -21.33 -6.17
C GLU A 34 -19.35 -19.95 -6.78
N VAL A 35 -20.29 -19.40 -7.54
CA VAL A 35 -20.16 -18.06 -8.14
C VAL A 35 -19.98 -16.96 -7.08
N GLU A 36 -20.66 -17.09 -5.93
CA GLU A 36 -20.54 -16.14 -4.82
C GLU A 36 -19.20 -16.30 -4.10
N ARG A 37 -18.71 -17.55 -3.93
CA ARG A 37 -17.37 -17.80 -3.37
C ARG A 37 -16.27 -17.26 -4.28
N ILE A 38 -16.40 -17.40 -5.59
CA ILE A 38 -15.48 -16.81 -6.57
C ILE A 38 -15.48 -15.28 -6.43
N SER A 39 -16.66 -14.65 -6.38
CA SER A 39 -16.79 -13.20 -6.17
C SER A 39 -16.15 -12.74 -4.85
N LEU A 40 -16.30 -13.52 -3.78
CA LEU A 40 -15.70 -13.22 -2.48
C LEU A 40 -14.17 -13.40 -2.47
N LYS A 41 -13.62 -14.36 -3.22
CA LYS A 41 -12.17 -14.51 -3.44
C LYS A 41 -11.59 -13.33 -4.21
N GLU A 42 -12.26 -12.86 -5.25
CA GLU A 42 -11.85 -11.65 -5.99
C GLU A 42 -11.98 -10.40 -5.12
N THR A 43 -12.97 -10.34 -4.25
CA THR A 43 -13.07 -9.28 -3.23
C THR A 43 -11.90 -9.35 -2.24
N LEU A 44 -11.52 -10.55 -1.76
CA LEU A 44 -10.36 -10.75 -0.88
C LEU A 44 -9.06 -10.28 -1.56
N LYS A 45 -8.86 -10.62 -2.84
CA LYS A 45 -7.74 -10.12 -3.64
C LYS A 45 -7.74 -8.59 -3.72
N ALA A 46 -8.89 -7.97 -4.00
CA ALA A 46 -9.00 -6.52 -4.10
C ALA A 46 -8.69 -5.83 -2.76
N VAL A 47 -9.19 -6.32 -1.63
CA VAL A 47 -8.85 -5.73 -0.32
C VAL A 47 -7.41 -5.97 0.11
N ALA A 48 -6.73 -6.97 -0.47
CA ALA A 48 -5.31 -7.18 -0.29
C ALA A 48 -4.46 -6.16 -1.08
N ILE A 49 -5.03 -5.38 -1.99
CA ILE A 49 -4.29 -4.36 -2.75
C ILE A 49 -3.77 -3.25 -1.83
N PRO A 50 -4.57 -2.50 -1.06
CA PRO A 50 -4.06 -1.50 -0.11
C PRO A 50 -3.56 -2.15 1.20
N HIS A 51 -2.87 -1.42 2.08
CA HIS A 51 -2.48 -1.97 3.40
C HIS A 51 -3.67 -2.06 4.36
N TRP A 52 -4.70 -1.24 4.12
CA TRP A 52 -5.98 -1.28 4.82
C TRP A 52 -7.10 -0.89 3.86
N CYS A 53 -8.32 -1.35 4.15
CA CYS A 53 -9.47 -1.14 3.30
C CYS A 53 -10.73 -0.89 4.15
N ASP A 54 -11.53 0.09 3.77
CA ASP A 54 -12.89 0.28 4.25
C ASP A 54 -13.88 0.16 3.08
N GLN A 55 -15.17 0.36 3.34
CA GLN A 55 -16.18 0.27 2.29
C GLN A 55 -15.98 1.30 1.15
N LYS A 56 -15.39 2.48 1.43
CA LYS A 56 -15.17 3.53 0.43
C LYS A 56 -14.00 3.17 -0.47
N ILE A 57 -12.92 2.65 0.12
CA ILE A 57 -11.77 2.13 -0.61
C ILE A 57 -12.22 0.95 -1.47
N LEU A 58 -12.92 -0.04 -0.92
CA LEU A 58 -13.37 -1.20 -1.68
C LEU A 58 -14.29 -0.82 -2.86
N ALA A 59 -15.22 0.11 -2.63
CA ALA A 59 -16.08 0.64 -3.69
C ALA A 59 -15.25 1.29 -4.81
N ALA A 60 -14.22 2.07 -4.46
CA ALA A 60 -13.34 2.70 -5.43
C ALA A 60 -12.44 1.69 -6.17
N LEU A 61 -11.94 0.66 -5.49
CA LEU A 61 -11.12 -0.38 -6.12
C LEU A 61 -11.90 -1.18 -7.16
N LEU A 62 -13.11 -1.63 -6.79
CA LEU A 62 -13.94 -2.48 -7.63
C LEU A 62 -14.89 -1.71 -8.56
N GLN A 63 -14.96 -0.37 -8.43
CA GLN A 63 -15.89 0.49 -9.17
C GLN A 63 -17.36 0.05 -9.01
N ILE A 64 -17.73 -0.30 -7.77
CA ILE A 64 -19.08 -0.77 -7.39
C ILE A 64 -19.77 0.23 -6.45
N PRO A 65 -21.11 0.16 -6.30
CA PRO A 65 -21.82 0.97 -5.33
C PRO A 65 -21.33 0.73 -3.89
N ALA A 66 -21.33 1.79 -3.08
CA ALA A 66 -20.87 1.72 -1.68
C ALA A 66 -21.68 0.73 -0.82
N SER A 67 -22.97 0.52 -1.12
CA SER A 67 -23.81 -0.48 -0.43
C SER A 67 -23.33 -1.90 -0.71
N GLU A 68 -22.99 -2.20 -1.96
CA GLU A 68 -22.47 -3.51 -2.35
C GLU A 68 -21.08 -3.76 -1.75
N ALA A 69 -20.21 -2.74 -1.75
CA ALA A 69 -18.92 -2.82 -1.08
C ALA A 69 -19.05 -3.11 0.42
N ALA A 70 -20.00 -2.46 1.10
CA ALA A 70 -20.27 -2.72 2.51
C ALA A 70 -20.73 -4.16 2.77
N GLU A 71 -21.64 -4.68 1.96
CA GLU A 71 -22.11 -6.08 2.05
C GLU A 71 -20.97 -7.09 1.85
N ARG A 72 -20.11 -6.86 0.85
CA ARG A 72 -18.94 -7.72 0.60
C ARG A 72 -17.93 -7.65 1.76
N LEU A 73 -17.69 -6.46 2.31
CA LEU A 73 -16.76 -6.27 3.41
C LEU A 73 -17.26 -6.95 4.71
N LEU A 74 -18.58 -6.98 4.94
CA LEU A 74 -19.18 -7.72 6.04
C LEU A 74 -18.86 -9.23 5.99
N LEU A 75 -18.77 -9.81 4.80
CA LEU A 75 -18.38 -11.21 4.63
C LEU A 75 -16.88 -11.41 4.92
N LEU A 76 -16.03 -10.44 4.61
CA LEU A 76 -14.60 -10.57 4.85
C LEU A 76 -14.24 -10.63 6.34
N TYR A 77 -15.03 -10.05 7.25
CA TYR A 77 -14.78 -10.12 8.70
C TYR A 77 -14.75 -11.53 9.28
N LYS A 78 -15.33 -12.52 8.61
CA LYS A 78 -15.31 -13.92 9.10
C LYS A 78 -14.07 -14.69 8.65
N LEU A 79 -13.28 -14.12 7.74
CA LEU A 79 -12.07 -14.77 7.26
C LEU A 79 -10.97 -14.61 8.30
N ASN A 80 -10.30 -15.70 8.67
CA ASN A 80 -9.16 -15.70 9.58
C ASN A 80 -7.92 -15.01 9.00
N VAL A 81 -7.93 -14.66 7.71
CA VAL A 81 -6.87 -13.91 7.04
C VAL A 81 -7.10 -12.38 7.05
N VAL A 82 -8.18 -11.93 7.68
CA VAL A 82 -8.62 -10.53 7.77
C VAL A 82 -8.75 -10.11 9.23
N GLU A 83 -8.26 -8.92 9.57
CA GLU A 83 -8.38 -8.34 10.89
C GLU A 83 -9.07 -6.98 10.84
N LEU A 84 -9.68 -6.57 11.95
CA LEU A 84 -10.15 -5.20 12.14
C LEU A 84 -8.95 -4.27 12.29
N PHE A 85 -9.04 -3.08 11.70
CA PHE A 85 -8.00 -2.06 11.79
C PHE A 85 -8.55 -0.71 12.32
N PRO A 86 -8.92 -0.64 13.62
CA PRO A 86 -9.59 0.53 14.21
C PRO A 86 -8.84 1.85 14.08
N ALA A 87 -7.51 1.78 13.95
CA ALA A 87 -6.65 2.95 13.71
C ALA A 87 -7.01 3.73 12.43
N ARG A 88 -7.78 3.12 11.51
CA ARG A 88 -8.25 3.72 10.26
C ARG A 88 -9.78 3.87 10.18
N GLY A 89 -10.49 3.60 11.27
CA GLY A 89 -11.94 3.67 11.35
C GLY A 89 -12.55 2.39 11.87
N LEU A 90 -13.78 2.47 12.38
CA LEU A 90 -14.47 1.34 13.04
C LEU A 90 -14.77 0.16 12.10
N THR A 91 -14.82 0.42 10.79
CA THR A 91 -15.13 -0.55 9.74
C THR A 91 -13.95 -0.84 8.82
N ALA A 92 -12.76 -0.32 9.15
CA ALA A 92 -11.57 -0.59 8.38
C ALA A 92 -11.03 -1.99 8.72
N ILE A 93 -10.54 -2.68 7.70
CA ILE A 93 -9.87 -3.97 7.80
C ILE A 93 -8.47 -3.92 7.20
N ASN A 94 -7.63 -4.86 7.61
CA ASN A 94 -6.41 -5.21 6.91
C ASN A 94 -6.41 -6.72 6.62
N VAL A 95 -5.87 -7.10 5.47
CA VAL A 95 -5.46 -8.48 5.22
C VAL A 95 -4.12 -8.68 5.91
N HIS A 96 -3.96 -9.79 6.64
CA HIS A 96 -2.68 -10.13 7.29
C HIS A 96 -1.53 -10.01 6.29
N GLU A 97 -0.41 -9.42 6.72
CA GLU A 97 0.71 -9.07 5.84
C GLU A 97 1.18 -10.25 4.99
N THR A 98 1.39 -11.43 5.58
CA THR A 98 1.82 -12.63 4.84
C THR A 98 0.83 -13.00 3.73
N THR A 99 -0.47 -12.96 4.01
CA THR A 99 -1.53 -13.23 3.03
C THR A 99 -1.58 -12.14 1.96
N ARG A 100 -1.45 -10.88 2.38
CA ARG A 100 -1.47 -9.72 1.49
C ARG A 100 -0.35 -9.80 0.46
N LEU A 101 0.88 -10.08 0.89
CA LEU A 101 2.04 -10.15 0.02
C LEU A 101 1.93 -11.29 -1.00
N VAL A 102 1.52 -12.49 -0.58
CA VAL A 102 1.39 -13.63 -1.51
C VAL A 102 0.28 -13.41 -2.54
N LEU A 103 -0.85 -12.81 -2.15
CA LEU A 103 -1.94 -12.49 -3.08
C LEU A 103 -1.51 -11.42 -4.08
N ARG A 104 -0.82 -10.36 -3.63
CA ARG A 104 -0.30 -9.33 -4.53
C ARG A 104 0.74 -9.88 -5.50
N GLN A 105 1.66 -10.72 -5.02
CA GLN A 105 2.67 -11.36 -5.86
C GLN A 105 2.03 -12.25 -6.92
N GLU A 106 1.06 -13.08 -6.54
CA GLU A 106 0.33 -13.95 -7.47
C GLU A 106 -0.42 -13.13 -8.51
N MET A 107 -1.16 -12.10 -8.10
CA MET A 107 -1.85 -11.21 -9.04
C MET A 107 -0.86 -10.52 -9.98
N ARG A 108 0.29 -10.07 -9.49
CA ARG A 108 1.31 -9.44 -10.34
C ARG A 108 1.85 -10.41 -11.39
N GLN A 109 2.04 -11.68 -11.03
CA GLN A 109 2.61 -12.70 -11.93
C GLN A 109 1.58 -13.26 -12.91
N LYS A 110 0.35 -13.53 -12.46
CA LYS A 110 -0.67 -14.25 -13.26
C LYS A 110 -1.74 -13.32 -13.84
N GLN A 111 -1.94 -12.14 -13.27
CA GLN A 111 -3.01 -11.18 -13.59
C GLN A 111 -2.51 -9.73 -13.59
N SER A 112 -1.33 -9.47 -14.18
CA SER A 112 -0.62 -8.19 -14.03
C SER A 112 -1.45 -6.96 -14.43
N GLU A 113 -2.28 -7.07 -15.47
CA GLU A 113 -3.15 -5.97 -15.91
C GLU A 113 -4.16 -5.61 -14.82
N TYR A 114 -4.82 -6.61 -14.26
CA TYR A 114 -5.80 -6.43 -13.18
C TYR A 114 -5.16 -5.88 -11.90
N PHE A 115 -3.97 -6.37 -11.54
CA PHE A 115 -3.19 -5.81 -10.44
C PHE A 115 -2.90 -4.31 -10.63
N CYS A 116 -2.46 -3.93 -11.83
CA CYS A 116 -2.16 -2.54 -12.16
C CYS A 116 -3.42 -1.66 -12.17
N GLU A 117 -4.56 -2.19 -12.63
CA GLU A 117 -5.85 -1.51 -12.61
C GLU A 117 -6.29 -1.21 -11.17
N LEU A 118 -6.35 -2.24 -10.31
CA LEU A 118 -6.73 -2.06 -8.91
C LEU A 118 -5.78 -1.11 -8.17
N SER A 119 -4.47 -1.21 -8.43
CA SER A 119 -3.48 -0.29 -7.85
C SER A 119 -3.70 1.15 -8.33
N MET A 120 -4.07 1.37 -9.60
CA MET A 120 -4.40 2.71 -10.08
C MET A 120 -5.69 3.28 -9.49
N HIS A 121 -6.71 2.45 -9.28
CA HIS A 121 -7.91 2.86 -8.56
C HIS A 121 -7.57 3.25 -7.11
N ALA A 122 -6.72 2.47 -6.45
CA ALA A 122 -6.23 2.77 -5.11
C ALA A 122 -5.47 4.10 -5.06
N ALA A 123 -4.48 4.28 -5.95
CA ALA A 123 -3.73 5.52 -6.05
C ALA A 123 -4.66 6.73 -6.28
N SER A 124 -5.62 6.60 -7.19
CA SER A 124 -6.60 7.66 -7.47
C SER A 124 -7.42 8.02 -6.22
N PHE A 125 -7.93 7.02 -5.49
CA PHE A 125 -8.67 7.23 -4.26
C PHE A 125 -7.83 7.98 -3.21
N PHE A 126 -6.64 7.48 -2.92
CA PHE A 126 -5.78 8.07 -1.89
C PHE A 126 -5.25 9.45 -2.28
N SER A 127 -5.05 9.73 -3.58
CA SER A 127 -4.64 11.06 -4.04
C SER A 127 -5.66 12.15 -3.70
N ALA A 128 -6.96 11.86 -3.83
CA ALA A 128 -8.03 12.81 -3.52
C ALA A 128 -8.07 13.15 -2.02
N SER A 129 -7.80 12.18 -1.16
CA SER A 129 -7.75 12.36 0.30
C SER A 129 -6.48 13.05 0.82
N CYS A 130 -5.45 13.23 -0.02
CA CYS A 130 -4.23 13.96 0.34
C CYS A 130 -4.46 15.47 0.54
N HIS A 131 -5.65 15.98 0.18
CA HIS A 131 -5.98 17.41 0.29
C HIS A 131 -6.70 17.78 1.60
N GLU A 132 -7.01 16.82 2.47
CA GLU A 132 -7.68 17.06 3.76
C GLU A 132 -6.71 16.90 4.96
N ASN A 133 -6.68 17.91 5.82
CA ASN A 133 -5.56 18.29 6.72
C ASN A 133 -5.17 17.33 7.88
N SER A 134 -5.70 16.11 7.98
CA SER A 134 -5.41 15.21 9.14
C SER A 134 -5.11 13.74 8.81
N LEU A 135 -5.35 13.27 7.59
CA LEU A 135 -5.05 11.88 7.12
C LEU A 135 -3.88 11.81 6.11
N HIS A 136 -3.16 12.93 5.96
CA HIS A 136 -2.23 13.19 4.86
C HIS A 136 -1.10 12.16 4.71
N THR A 137 -0.48 11.70 5.80
CA THR A 137 0.68 10.79 5.69
C THR A 137 0.30 9.38 5.28
N ALA A 138 -0.76 8.81 5.86
CA ALA A 138 -1.20 7.46 5.53
C ALA A 138 -1.70 7.36 4.09
N SER A 139 -2.51 8.32 3.65
CA SER A 139 -2.97 8.39 2.27
C SER A 139 -1.82 8.58 1.29
N LEU A 140 -0.78 9.36 1.63
CA LEU A 140 0.39 9.51 0.76
C LEU A 140 1.28 8.27 0.69
N ILE A 141 1.37 7.51 1.79
CA ILE A 141 2.06 6.20 1.81
C ILE A 141 1.33 5.25 0.85
N GLU A 142 0.02 5.12 0.96
CA GLU A 142 -0.77 4.25 0.07
C GLU A 142 -0.69 4.74 -1.37
N TRP A 143 -0.90 6.03 -1.62
CA TRP A 143 -0.77 6.62 -2.96
C TRP A 143 0.62 6.34 -3.57
N SER A 144 1.69 6.51 -2.79
CA SER A 144 3.07 6.26 -3.26
C SER A 144 3.29 4.78 -3.56
N TYR A 145 2.88 3.90 -2.65
CA TYR A 145 2.98 2.45 -2.82
C TYR A 145 2.31 2.02 -4.13
N HIS A 146 1.05 2.41 -4.33
CA HIS A 146 0.28 1.98 -5.49
C HIS A 146 0.79 2.53 -6.81
N LEU A 147 1.23 3.79 -6.83
CA LEU A 147 1.79 4.38 -8.04
C LEU A 147 3.15 3.74 -8.36
N LEU A 148 3.98 3.45 -7.37
CA LEU A 148 5.25 2.74 -7.57
C LEU A 148 5.04 1.29 -8.03
N ALA A 149 4.07 0.58 -7.45
CA ALA A 149 3.77 -0.81 -7.81
C ALA A 149 3.25 -0.97 -9.24
N ALA A 150 2.44 -0.01 -9.72
CA ALA A 150 1.80 -0.09 -11.02
C ALA A 150 2.54 0.67 -12.12
N TYR A 151 2.96 1.92 -11.84
CA TYR A 151 3.51 2.85 -12.82
C TYR A 151 4.56 3.78 -12.19
N PRO A 152 5.74 3.27 -11.80
CA PRO A 152 6.70 4.03 -11.01
C PRO A 152 7.23 5.29 -11.71
N GLU A 153 7.20 5.33 -13.04
CA GLU A 153 7.54 6.49 -13.87
C GLU A 153 6.58 7.66 -13.62
N LEU A 154 5.31 7.38 -13.32
CA LEU A 154 4.35 8.41 -12.94
C LEU A 154 4.67 8.97 -11.55
N TRP A 155 5.05 8.11 -10.60
CA TRP A 155 5.49 8.55 -9.27
C TRP A 155 6.73 9.44 -9.38
N MET A 156 7.71 9.03 -10.18
CA MET A 156 8.93 9.81 -10.44
C MET A 156 8.67 11.17 -11.09
N ARG A 157 7.61 11.32 -11.89
CA ARG A 157 7.24 12.60 -12.52
C ARG A 157 6.37 13.47 -11.60
N HIS A 158 5.85 12.93 -10.51
CA HIS A 158 4.96 13.66 -9.62
C HIS A 158 5.72 14.72 -8.82
N ARG A 159 5.49 16.00 -9.15
CA ARG A 159 6.17 17.14 -8.52
C ARG A 159 5.93 17.23 -7.00
N GLY A 160 4.83 16.68 -6.52
CA GLY A 160 4.51 16.63 -5.09
C GLY A 160 5.37 15.64 -4.29
N ALA A 161 5.94 14.60 -4.93
CA ALA A 161 6.68 13.55 -4.22
C ALA A 161 7.94 14.10 -3.54
N ALA A 162 8.74 14.89 -4.26
CA ALA A 162 9.94 15.52 -3.68
C ALA A 162 9.61 16.50 -2.54
N ARG A 163 8.50 17.24 -2.65
CA ARG A 163 8.04 18.15 -1.58
C ARG A 163 7.63 17.37 -0.34
N TRP A 164 6.91 16.27 -0.51
CA TRP A 164 6.50 15.39 0.58
C TRP A 164 7.72 14.80 1.31
N LEU A 165 8.70 14.28 0.58
CA LEU A 165 9.92 13.70 1.16
C LEU A 165 10.79 14.69 1.95
N ARG A 166 10.80 15.97 1.56
CA ARG A 166 11.51 17.04 2.28
C ARG A 166 10.77 17.56 3.51
N ARG A 167 9.46 17.28 3.61
CA ARG A 167 8.63 17.85 4.68
C ARG A 167 8.91 17.19 6.03
N ASP A 168 9.22 15.90 6.02
CA ASP A 168 9.37 15.10 7.24
C ASP A 168 10.30 13.89 7.01
N PRO A 169 11.34 13.67 7.83
CA PRO A 169 12.14 12.44 7.81
C PRO A 169 11.32 11.14 7.94
N GLU A 170 10.15 11.16 8.57
CA GLU A 170 9.23 10.01 8.62
C GLU A 170 8.73 9.61 7.23
N ASN A 171 8.54 10.56 6.32
CA ASN A 171 8.12 10.26 4.95
C ASN A 171 9.20 9.49 4.18
N ARG A 172 10.48 9.79 4.44
CA ARG A 172 11.60 9.05 3.83
C ARG A 172 11.68 7.62 4.38
N ARG A 173 11.50 7.44 5.69
CA ARG A 173 11.41 6.12 6.31
C ARG A 173 10.24 5.32 5.75
N ALA A 174 9.07 5.95 5.61
CA ALA A 174 7.90 5.29 5.03
C ALA A 174 8.13 4.88 3.57
N LEU A 175 8.76 5.74 2.76
CA LEU A 175 9.14 5.38 1.39
C LEU A 175 10.17 4.24 1.37
N ALA A 176 11.16 4.24 2.25
CA ALA A 176 12.12 3.14 2.34
C ALA A 176 11.42 1.80 2.62
N SER A 177 10.45 1.77 3.55
CA SER A 177 9.64 0.57 3.81
C SER A 177 8.80 0.15 2.59
N ILE A 178 8.22 1.10 1.84
CA ILE A 178 7.52 0.81 0.58
C ILE A 178 8.46 0.14 -0.42
N LEU A 179 9.67 0.69 -0.61
CA LEU A 179 10.65 0.16 -1.57
C LEU A 179 11.11 -1.25 -1.17
N GLU A 180 11.36 -1.48 0.12
CA GLU A 180 11.71 -2.80 0.66
C GLU A 180 10.60 -3.84 0.41
N GLU A 181 9.34 -3.47 0.62
CA GLU A 181 8.20 -4.35 0.32
C GLU A 181 8.09 -4.65 -1.18
N LEU A 182 8.19 -3.62 -2.03
CA LEU A 182 8.09 -3.78 -3.48
C LEU A 182 9.27 -4.57 -4.07
N GLU A 183 10.46 -4.45 -3.50
CA GLU A 183 11.63 -5.26 -3.87
C GLU A 183 11.42 -6.73 -3.50
N ARG A 184 10.94 -7.01 -2.27
CA ARG A 184 10.62 -8.39 -1.84
C ARG A 184 9.58 -9.07 -2.71
N CYS A 185 8.65 -8.31 -3.26
CA CYS A 185 7.62 -8.84 -4.15
C CYS A 185 8.00 -8.79 -5.64
N GLU A 186 9.23 -8.40 -5.98
CA GLU A 186 9.71 -8.26 -7.38
C GLU A 186 8.81 -7.33 -8.23
N MET A 187 8.22 -6.31 -7.60
CA MET A 187 7.25 -5.39 -8.22
C MET A 187 7.89 -4.14 -8.83
N LEU A 188 9.17 -3.90 -8.57
CA LEU A 188 9.91 -2.75 -9.09
C LEU A 188 11.10 -3.21 -9.95
N PRO A 189 11.25 -2.67 -11.18
CA PRO A 189 12.46 -2.88 -11.98
C PRO A 189 13.69 -2.30 -11.28
N GLN A 190 14.81 -3.04 -11.30
CA GLN A 190 16.06 -2.66 -10.63
C GLN A 190 16.61 -1.29 -11.06
N ASN A 191 16.45 -0.91 -12.34
CA ASN A 191 16.86 0.40 -12.84
C ASN A 191 16.04 1.54 -12.21
N ILE A 192 14.75 1.32 -11.96
CA ILE A 192 13.86 2.30 -11.35
C ILE A 192 14.16 2.43 -9.86
N LEU A 193 14.38 1.30 -9.18
CA LEU A 193 14.79 1.28 -7.78
C LEU A 193 16.09 2.07 -7.56
N ALA A 194 17.10 1.84 -8.41
CA ALA A 194 18.35 2.58 -8.39
C ALA A 194 18.15 4.09 -8.60
N GLU A 195 17.27 4.49 -9.53
CA GLU A 195 16.97 5.91 -9.76
C GLU A 195 16.30 6.55 -8.53
N ILE A 196 15.36 5.85 -7.89
CA ILE A 196 14.70 6.34 -6.69
C ILE A 196 15.70 6.51 -5.54
N HIS A 197 16.56 5.52 -5.30
CA HIS A 197 17.63 5.62 -4.30
C HIS A 197 18.55 6.82 -4.56
N LEU A 198 18.98 7.02 -5.81
CA LEU A 198 19.82 8.14 -6.18
C LEU A 198 19.14 9.50 -5.95
N ARG A 199 17.82 9.59 -6.16
CA ARG A 199 17.04 10.79 -5.81
C ARG A 199 16.96 11.00 -4.30
N LEU A 200 16.80 9.94 -3.51
CA LEU A 200 16.77 10.04 -2.05
C LEU A 200 18.11 10.51 -1.49
N SER A 201 19.23 9.93 -1.92
CA SER A 201 20.55 10.38 -1.48
C SER A 201 20.84 11.85 -1.82
N ARG A 202 20.35 12.34 -2.97
CA ARG A 202 20.47 13.77 -3.33
C ARG A 202 19.67 14.66 -2.39
N LEU A 203 18.47 14.25 -1.98
CA LEU A 203 17.66 15.01 -1.04
C LEU A 203 18.32 15.10 0.34
N GLU A 204 18.92 14.01 0.81
CA GLU A 204 19.66 13.97 2.09
C GLU A 204 20.91 14.87 2.07
N LEU A 205 21.65 14.88 0.95
CA LEU A 205 22.80 15.76 0.77
C LEU A 205 22.40 17.25 0.73
N ASP A 206 21.31 17.59 0.03
CA ASP A 206 20.80 18.97 -0.02
C ASP A 206 20.38 19.48 1.38
N GLU A 207 19.74 18.62 2.20
CA GLU A 207 19.39 18.94 3.59
C GLU A 207 20.65 19.16 4.45
N ALA A 208 21.63 18.26 4.38
CA ALA A 208 22.87 18.38 5.14
C ALA A 208 23.64 19.68 4.79
N LEU A 209 23.67 20.05 3.51
CA LEU A 209 24.31 21.30 3.07
C LEU A 209 23.54 22.56 3.51
N MET A 210 22.21 22.48 3.64
CA MET A 210 21.39 23.57 4.20
C MET A 210 21.65 23.74 5.69
N GLU A 211 21.72 22.65 6.46
CA GLU A 211 22.01 22.70 7.91
C GLU A 211 23.39 23.31 8.20
N VAL A 212 24.43 22.93 7.44
CA VAL A 212 25.78 23.50 7.56
C VAL A 212 25.77 25.01 7.30
N ARG A 213 25.01 25.50 6.30
CA ARG A 213 24.92 26.93 5.99
C ARG A 213 24.16 27.74 7.05
N VAL A 214 23.22 27.14 7.76
CA VAL A 214 22.49 27.82 8.85
C VAL A 214 23.39 27.96 10.08
N VAL A 215 24.24 26.97 10.36
CA VAL A 215 25.19 27.02 11.49
C VAL A 215 26.31 28.06 11.26
N ASP A 216 26.74 28.29 10.02
CA ASP A 216 27.76 29.30 9.68
C ASP A 216 27.27 30.76 9.72
N LEU A 217 25.96 31.01 9.93
CA LEU A 217 25.39 32.36 10.02
C LEU A 217 25.28 32.91 11.45
N ASP A 218 25.57 32.10 12.48
CA ASP A 218 25.62 32.51 13.90
C ASP A 218 27.05 32.88 14.36
N LEU A 219 27.82 33.57 13.51
CA LEU A 219 29.05 34.23 13.96
C LEU A 219 28.70 35.58 14.62
N PRO A 220 29.05 35.81 15.91
CA PRO A 220 28.78 37.08 16.54
C PRO A 220 29.68 38.15 15.90
N PHE A 221 29.08 39.06 15.14
CA PHE A 221 29.71 40.34 14.82
C PHE A 221 29.96 41.09 16.13
N SER A 222 31.16 40.90 16.69
CA SER A 222 31.71 41.71 17.76
C SER A 222 31.85 43.15 17.26
N SER A 223 30.95 44.00 17.73
CA SER A 223 31.01 45.45 17.59
C SER A 223 32.27 45.99 18.29
N THR A 224 33.34 46.17 17.54
CA THR A 224 34.47 46.98 18.00
C THR A 224 34.08 48.45 17.93
N LYS A 225 33.67 48.98 19.09
CA LYS A 225 33.46 50.40 19.35
C LYS A 225 34.75 51.19 19.07
N ARG A 226 34.56 52.33 18.40
CA ARG A 226 35.49 53.45 18.25
C ARG A 226 36.14 53.86 19.58
N ARG A 227 37.45 54.14 19.55
CA ARG A 227 38.09 55.23 20.31
C ARG A 227 39.31 55.75 19.54
N ALA A 228 39.15 56.92 18.96
CA ALA A 228 40.02 58.09 19.12
C ALA A 228 39.18 59.31 18.73
#